data_AF-A0A7J2INH9-F1
#
_entry.id   AF-A0A7J2INH9-F1
#
_cell.length_a   1.000
_cell.length_b   1.000
_cell.length_c   1.000
_cell.angle_alpha   90.00
_cell.angle_beta   90.00
_cell.angle_gamma   90.00
#
_symmetry.space_group_name_H-M   'P 1'
#
loop_
_entity.id
_entity.type
_entity.pdbx_description
1 polymer ?
#
loop_
_entity_poly.entity_id
_entity_poly.type
_entity_poly.pdbx_seq_one_letter_code
_entity_poly.pdbx_strand_id
1 'polypeptide(L)'
;MLILIIFALIPILLVIKLKWDAVLPIIIYFQLLLIWIQAEISLRQHTLFSAQFEPFFDVKRTGLSLQLSNKSINPAYGIWIGRILDEQNKPISPDIWRDKISTGFTSSLLPKQEIQLCSFKCSDDFFKGKTIEILYLNRLGELREVRIKILENGGLLVIPKSTQLPGILLRILEDLSIYLRLIRYRHEPKKIIRNTQAKTL
;
A
#
# COMPACT_ATOMS: atom_id res chain seq x y z
N MET A 1 -12.33 18.44 5.01
CA MET A 1 -12.92 19.78 5.17
C MET A 1 -13.08 20.21 6.62
N LEU A 2 -13.71 19.41 7.51
CA LEU A 2 -13.91 19.77 8.93
C LEU A 2 -12.60 20.23 9.63
N ILE A 3 -11.52 19.48 9.44
CA ILE A 3 -10.22 19.79 10.05
C ILE A 3 -9.68 21.14 9.55
N LEU A 4 -9.77 21.47 8.25
CA LEU A 4 -9.34 22.77 7.73
C LEU A 4 -10.15 23.94 8.31
N ILE A 5 -11.44 23.72 8.58
CA ILE A 5 -12.31 24.72 9.21
C ILE A 5 -11.87 24.95 10.66
N ILE A 6 -11.60 23.88 11.42
CA ILE A 6 -11.06 23.98 12.79
C ILE A 6 -9.74 24.76 12.79
N PHE A 7 -8.90 24.54 11.77
CA PHE A 7 -7.62 25.21 11.65
C PHE A 7 -7.73 26.74 11.57
N ALA A 8 -8.75 27.24 10.86
CA ALA A 8 -9.03 28.67 10.72
C ALA A 8 -9.90 29.24 11.85
N LEU A 9 -10.77 28.44 12.45
CA LEU A 9 -11.71 28.87 13.48
C LEU A 9 -11.01 29.21 14.81
N ILE A 10 -10.01 28.42 15.21
CA ILE A 10 -9.31 28.61 16.50
C ILE A 10 -8.63 29.99 16.59
N PRO A 11 -7.85 30.44 15.58
CA PRO A 11 -7.30 31.80 15.59
C PRO A 11 -8.37 32.89 15.67
N ILE A 12 -9.47 32.74 14.92
CA ILE A 12 -10.57 33.72 14.90
C ILE A 12 -11.20 33.83 16.30
N LEU A 13 -11.47 32.70 16.95
CA LEU A 13 -12.00 32.67 18.32
C LEU A 13 -11.05 33.31 19.33
N LEU A 14 -9.74 33.08 19.18
CA LEU A 14 -8.73 33.70 20.04
C LEU A 14 -8.70 35.22 19.88
N VAL A 15 -8.78 35.74 18.65
CA VAL A 15 -8.84 37.19 18.40
C VAL A 15 -10.11 37.80 19.01
N ILE A 16 -11.27 37.15 18.85
CA ILE A 16 -12.54 37.65 19.41
C ILE A 16 -12.48 37.74 20.94
N LYS A 17 -11.87 36.75 21.60
CA LYS A 17 -11.85 36.67 23.07
C LYS A 17 -10.74 37.50 23.72
N LEU A 18 -9.55 37.52 23.13
CA LEU A 18 -8.32 38.07 23.74
C LEU A 18 -7.83 39.37 23.06
N LYS A 19 -8.41 39.78 21.93
CA LYS A 19 -8.01 40.99 21.18
C LYS A 19 -6.50 41.01 20.90
N TRP A 20 -5.76 41.98 21.45
CA TRP A 20 -4.30 42.12 21.26
C TRP A 20 -3.50 41.06 22.01
N ASP A 21 -4.00 40.55 23.12
CA ASP A 21 -3.36 39.47 23.87
C ASP A 21 -3.45 38.12 23.15
N ALA A 22 -4.24 38.05 22.06
CA ALA A 22 -4.37 36.85 21.23
C ALA A 22 -3.10 36.53 20.43
N VAL A 23 -2.20 37.50 20.23
CA VAL A 23 -1.02 37.34 19.36
C VAL A 23 -0.14 36.18 19.81
N LEU A 24 0.19 36.11 21.11
CA LEU A 24 1.05 35.04 21.64
C LEU A 24 0.38 33.65 21.54
N PRO A 25 -0.89 33.46 21.98
CA PRO A 25 -1.62 32.21 21.75
C PRO A 25 -1.70 31.78 20.28
N ILE A 26 -1.90 32.73 19.36
CA ILE A 26 -1.96 32.45 17.92
C ILE A 26 -0.61 31.96 17.40
N ILE A 27 0.50 32.58 17.82
CA ILE A 27 1.86 32.14 17.44
C ILE A 27 2.11 30.71 17.96
N ILE A 28 1.81 30.44 19.23
CA ILE A 28 1.95 29.10 19.82
C ILE A 28 1.12 28.08 19.05
N TYR A 29 -0.11 28.43 18.72
CA TYR A 29 -0.99 27.58 17.93
C TYR A 29 -0.39 27.24 16.56
N PHE A 30 0.11 28.24 15.81
CA PHE A 30 0.76 28.00 14.53
C PHE A 30 2.03 27.14 14.67
N GLN A 31 2.83 27.32 15.73
CA GLN A 31 3.99 26.48 15.99
C GLN A 31 3.60 25.01 16.18
N LEU A 32 2.53 24.73 16.93
CA LEU A 32 2.02 23.36 17.10
C LEU A 32 1.57 22.75 15.78
N LEU A 33 0.92 23.54 14.91
CA LEU A 33 0.54 23.10 13.58
C LEU A 33 1.75 22.76 12.71
N LEU A 34 2.80 23.60 12.75
CA LEU A 34 4.04 23.35 12.03
C LEU A 34 4.71 22.06 12.49
N ILE A 35 4.78 21.83 13.81
CA ILE A 35 5.34 20.60 14.38
C ILE A 35 4.55 19.38 13.89
N TRP A 36 3.22 19.44 13.87
CA TRP A 36 2.39 18.35 13.37
C TRP A 36 2.65 18.09 11.87
N ILE A 37 2.67 19.14 11.04
CA ILE A 37 2.99 19.01 9.61
C ILE A 37 4.37 18.35 9.42
N GLN A 38 5.38 18.80 10.15
CA GLN A 38 6.74 18.25 10.09
C GLN A 38 6.78 16.78 10.51
N ALA A 39 6.05 16.40 11.56
CA ALA A 39 5.94 15.01 12.00
C ALA A 39 5.29 14.13 10.92
N GLU A 40 4.20 14.57 10.29
CA GLU A 40 3.57 13.81 9.19
C GLU A 40 4.48 13.69 7.96
N ILE A 41 5.19 14.76 7.58
CA ILE A 41 6.17 14.72 6.49
C ILE A 41 7.27 13.71 6.81
N SER A 42 7.81 13.74 8.03
CA SER A 42 8.86 12.81 8.46
C SER A 42 8.38 11.35 8.40
N LEU A 43 7.16 11.06 8.86
CA LEU A 43 6.57 9.72 8.78
C LEU A 43 6.40 9.25 7.33
N ARG A 44 5.99 10.15 6.42
CA ARG A 44 5.86 9.82 4.99
C ARG A 44 7.22 9.61 4.33
N GLN A 45 8.21 10.42 4.65
CA GLN A 45 9.59 10.24 4.18
C GLN A 45 10.16 8.91 4.64
N HIS A 46 9.96 8.55 5.91
CA HIS A 46 10.34 7.24 6.44
C HIS A 46 9.65 6.11 5.68
N THR A 47 8.34 6.22 5.42
CA THR A 47 7.59 5.20 4.67
C THR A 47 8.11 5.04 3.25
N LEU A 48 8.40 6.14 2.57
CA LEU A 48 8.97 6.14 1.21
C LEU A 48 10.40 5.57 1.20
N PHE A 49 11.19 5.85 2.23
CA PHE A 49 12.51 5.28 2.40
C PHE A 49 12.43 3.76 2.62
N SER A 50 11.60 3.28 3.55
CA SER A 50 11.39 1.85 3.78
C SER A 50 10.90 1.14 2.52
N ALA A 51 10.01 1.76 1.75
CA ALA A 51 9.48 1.19 0.50
C ALA A 51 10.58 0.90 -0.54
N GLN A 52 11.70 1.64 -0.53
CA GLN A 52 12.83 1.38 -1.45
C GLN A 52 13.57 0.09 -1.13
N PHE A 53 13.40 -0.45 0.09
CA PHE A 53 14.00 -1.72 0.53
C PHE A 53 13.04 -2.90 0.41
N GLU A 54 11.83 -2.69 -0.11
CA GLU A 54 10.89 -3.77 -0.31
C GLU A 54 11.35 -4.68 -1.47
N PRO A 55 11.35 -6.00 -1.27
CA PRO A 55 11.61 -6.95 -2.33
C PRO A 55 10.41 -7.06 -3.28
N PHE A 56 10.70 -7.34 -4.55
CA PHE A 56 9.69 -7.63 -5.57
C PHE A 56 9.71 -9.13 -5.87
N PHE A 57 8.57 -9.78 -5.68
CA PHE A 57 8.43 -11.22 -5.85
C PHE A 57 7.66 -11.56 -7.12
N ASP A 58 8.13 -12.60 -7.80
CA ASP A 58 7.46 -13.28 -8.90
C ASP A 58 7.22 -14.73 -8.50
N VAL A 59 6.08 -15.28 -8.89
CA VAL A 59 5.63 -16.60 -8.43
C VAL A 59 5.35 -17.47 -9.63
N LYS A 60 5.93 -18.66 -9.61
CA LYS A 60 5.73 -19.67 -10.63
C LYS A 60 5.17 -20.93 -10.01
N ARG A 61 4.47 -21.68 -10.84
CA ARG A 61 3.92 -22.97 -10.47
C ARG A 61 4.53 -24.06 -11.33
N THR A 62 5.11 -25.05 -10.66
CA THR A 62 5.73 -26.21 -11.31
C THR A 62 5.07 -27.47 -10.76
N GLY A 63 4.03 -27.94 -11.45
CA GLY A 63 3.18 -29.05 -10.98
C GLY A 63 2.43 -28.72 -9.69
N LEU A 64 2.73 -29.47 -8.63
CA LEU A 64 2.20 -29.28 -7.27
C LEU A 64 3.07 -28.35 -6.40
N SER A 65 4.15 -27.78 -6.96
CA SER A 65 5.05 -26.88 -6.22
C SER A 65 4.81 -25.42 -6.58
N LEU A 66 4.85 -24.55 -5.56
CA LEU A 66 4.83 -23.11 -5.72
C LEU A 66 6.26 -22.58 -5.51
N GLN A 67 6.79 -21.94 -6.53
CA GLN A 67 8.12 -21.34 -6.52
C GLN A 67 7.99 -19.84 -6.35
N LEU A 68 8.75 -19.30 -5.41
CA LEU A 68 8.86 -17.88 -5.14
C LEU A 68 10.24 -17.42 -5.62
N SER A 69 10.27 -16.43 -6.49
CA SER A 69 11.50 -15.83 -6.99
C SER A 69 11.56 -14.35 -6.63
N ASN A 70 12.71 -13.91 -6.13
CA ASN A 70 12.94 -12.50 -5.87
C ASN A 70 13.55 -11.86 -7.11
N LYS A 71 12.81 -10.96 -7.76
CA LYS A 71 13.26 -10.25 -8.96
C LYS A 71 13.90 -8.89 -8.64
N SER A 72 13.86 -8.46 -7.39
CA SER A 72 14.44 -7.20 -6.97
C SER A 72 15.94 -7.30 -6.67
N ILE A 73 16.54 -6.14 -6.40
CA ILE A 73 17.89 -6.00 -5.84
C ILE A 73 17.93 -6.15 -4.32
N ASN A 74 16.77 -6.17 -3.65
CA ASN A 74 16.67 -6.21 -2.20
C ASN A 74 16.45 -7.66 -1.73
N PRO A 75 17.21 -8.17 -0.76
CA PRO A 75 16.95 -9.48 -0.18
C PRO A 75 15.70 -9.46 0.70
N ALA A 76 15.10 -10.64 0.86
CA ALA A 76 14.05 -10.90 1.84
C ALA A 76 14.54 -11.94 2.86
N TYR A 77 14.20 -11.77 4.12
CA TYR A 77 14.65 -12.63 5.21
C TYR A 77 13.48 -13.27 5.92
N GLY A 78 13.67 -14.47 6.48
CA GLY A 78 12.65 -15.21 7.20
C GLY A 78 11.35 -15.27 6.42
N ILE A 79 11.31 -16.07 5.36
CA ILE A 79 10.12 -16.21 4.53
C ILE A 79 9.35 -17.44 5.00
N TRP A 80 8.07 -17.25 5.29
CA TRP A 80 7.17 -18.34 5.61
C TRP A 80 5.73 -18.02 5.21
N ILE A 81 4.92 -19.06 5.08
CA ILE A 81 3.48 -18.89 4.87
C ILE A 81 2.85 -18.55 6.23
N GLY A 82 2.24 -17.36 6.30
CA GLY A 82 1.56 -16.90 7.50
C GLY A 82 0.15 -17.49 7.60
N ARG A 83 -0.68 -17.24 6.57
CA ARG A 83 -2.11 -17.57 6.59
C ARG A 83 -2.62 -17.88 5.19
N ILE A 84 -3.78 -18.51 5.15
CA ILE A 84 -4.56 -18.69 3.92
C ILE A 84 -5.89 -17.98 4.11
N LEU A 85 -6.25 -17.18 3.12
CA LEU A 85 -7.47 -16.39 3.10
C LEU A 85 -8.48 -17.02 2.12
N ASP A 86 -9.75 -17.00 2.50
CA ASP A 86 -10.85 -17.36 1.62
C ASP A 86 -11.09 -16.31 0.53
N GLU A 87 -12.11 -16.54 -0.31
CA GLU A 87 -12.49 -15.63 -1.39
C GLU A 87 -12.95 -14.25 -0.88
N GLN A 88 -13.41 -14.19 0.38
CA GLN A 88 -13.83 -12.98 1.07
C GLN A 88 -12.68 -12.33 1.86
N ASN A 89 -11.42 -12.77 1.64
CA ASN A 89 -10.22 -12.33 2.35
C ASN A 89 -10.24 -12.57 3.88
N LYS A 90 -11.02 -13.54 4.37
CA LYS A 90 -11.02 -13.93 5.78
C LYS A 90 -10.04 -15.09 6.01
N PRO A 91 -9.33 -15.10 7.14
CA PRO A 91 -8.39 -16.17 7.45
C PRO A 91 -9.11 -17.50 7.68
N ILE A 92 -8.61 -18.56 7.04
CA ILE A 92 -9.03 -19.95 7.24
C ILE A 92 -8.23 -20.55 8.40
N SER A 93 -8.89 -21.30 9.28
CA SER A 93 -8.22 -21.96 10.41
C SER A 93 -7.07 -22.86 9.93
N PRO A 94 -5.88 -22.80 10.56
CA PRO A 94 -4.75 -23.68 10.25
C PRO A 94 -5.09 -25.17 10.22
N ASP A 95 -6.03 -25.62 11.04
CA ASP A 95 -6.43 -27.02 11.14
C ASP A 95 -7.03 -27.58 9.84
N ILE A 96 -7.51 -26.69 8.95
CA ILE A 96 -8.20 -27.06 7.70
C ILE A 96 -7.23 -27.18 6.53
N TRP A 97 -6.08 -26.50 6.59
CA TRP A 97 -5.19 -26.36 5.44
C TRP A 97 -3.75 -26.80 5.70
N ARG A 98 -3.29 -26.85 6.95
CA ARG A 98 -1.90 -27.17 7.31
C ARG A 98 -1.50 -28.60 6.91
N ASP A 99 -2.44 -29.53 6.93
CA ASP A 99 -2.26 -30.90 6.47
C ASP A 99 -2.15 -31.02 4.93
N LYS A 100 -2.79 -30.09 4.19
CA LYS A 100 -2.86 -30.07 2.71
C LYS A 100 -1.64 -29.47 2.02
N ILE A 101 -0.77 -28.79 2.76
CA ILE A 101 0.40 -28.09 2.23
C ILE A 101 1.65 -28.47 3.02
N SER A 102 2.74 -28.75 2.32
CA SER A 102 4.06 -28.84 2.90
C SER A 102 4.72 -27.47 2.81
N THR A 103 4.96 -26.83 3.95
CA THR A 103 5.58 -25.50 4.03
C THR A 103 6.99 -25.59 4.58
N GLY A 104 7.94 -24.91 3.95
CA GLY A 104 9.27 -24.69 4.52
C GLY A 104 9.39 -23.29 5.14
N PHE A 105 10.26 -23.16 6.14
CA PHE A 105 10.81 -21.87 6.53
C PHE A 105 12.08 -21.62 5.71
N THR A 106 12.17 -20.47 5.06
CA THR A 106 13.39 -20.07 4.34
C THR A 106 14.05 -18.91 5.05
N SER A 107 15.30 -19.08 5.47
CA SER A 107 16.04 -18.06 6.22
C SER A 107 16.29 -16.79 5.41
N SER A 108 16.61 -16.93 4.13
CA SER A 108 16.83 -15.79 3.22
C SER A 108 16.53 -16.13 1.77
N LEU A 109 16.05 -15.13 1.03
CA LEU A 109 15.88 -15.17 -0.42
C LEU A 109 16.64 -13.98 -1.02
N LEU A 110 17.80 -14.28 -1.57
CA LEU A 110 18.70 -13.30 -2.15
C LEU A 110 18.13 -12.70 -3.45
N PRO A 111 18.66 -11.56 -3.91
CA PRO A 111 18.32 -11.00 -5.21
C PRO A 111 18.49 -12.02 -6.34
N LYS A 112 17.50 -12.11 -7.22
CA LYS A 112 17.46 -13.01 -8.38
C LYS A 112 17.47 -14.51 -8.04
N GLN A 113 17.30 -14.86 -6.78
CA GLN A 113 17.20 -16.25 -6.34
C GLN A 113 15.74 -16.75 -6.42
N GLU A 114 15.59 -18.04 -6.67
CA GLU A 114 14.32 -18.75 -6.68
C GLU A 114 14.35 -19.89 -5.66
N ILE A 115 13.26 -20.04 -4.92
CA ILE A 115 13.08 -21.07 -3.91
C ILE A 115 11.72 -21.73 -4.08
N GLN A 116 11.62 -22.98 -3.66
CA GLN A 116 10.34 -23.64 -3.50
C GLN A 116 9.74 -23.22 -2.16
N LEU A 117 8.62 -22.49 -2.22
CA LEU A 117 7.93 -22.00 -1.03
C LEU A 117 7.12 -23.11 -0.36
N CYS A 118 6.36 -23.86 -1.17
CA CYS A 118 5.51 -24.93 -0.68
C CYS A 118 5.21 -25.97 -1.76
N SER A 119 4.78 -27.14 -1.28
CA SER A 119 4.24 -28.20 -2.12
C SER A 119 2.84 -28.57 -1.66
N PHE A 120 1.89 -28.61 -2.58
CA PHE A 120 0.54 -29.10 -2.32
C PHE A 120 0.55 -30.64 -2.24
N LYS A 121 -0.07 -31.20 -1.20
CA LYS A 121 -0.11 -32.67 -1.00
C LYS A 121 -1.33 -33.33 -1.65
N CYS A 122 -2.39 -32.58 -1.93
CA CYS A 122 -3.60 -33.05 -2.61
C CYS A 122 -3.87 -32.20 -3.86
N SER A 123 -4.80 -32.67 -4.70
CA SER A 123 -5.26 -31.91 -5.88
C SER A 123 -5.73 -30.51 -5.47
N ASP A 124 -5.41 -29.56 -6.32
CA ASP A 124 -5.39 -28.13 -6.02
C ASP A 124 -6.74 -27.45 -5.84
N ASP A 125 -7.83 -28.20 -5.92
CA ASP A 125 -9.19 -27.65 -5.87
C ASP A 125 -9.47 -26.89 -4.57
N PHE A 126 -8.81 -27.27 -3.46
CA PHE A 126 -8.95 -26.52 -2.22
C PHE A 126 -8.43 -25.08 -2.34
N PHE A 127 -7.30 -24.85 -3.02
CA PHE A 127 -6.62 -23.56 -3.05
C PHE A 127 -7.08 -22.64 -4.19
N LYS A 128 -7.86 -23.15 -5.15
CA LYS A 128 -8.52 -22.32 -6.17
C LYS A 128 -9.40 -21.26 -5.51
N GLY A 129 -9.31 -20.03 -6.03
CA GLY A 129 -10.01 -18.85 -5.52
C GLY A 129 -9.40 -18.23 -4.25
N LYS A 130 -8.46 -18.92 -3.59
CA LYS A 130 -7.90 -18.53 -2.29
C LYS A 130 -6.62 -17.74 -2.42
N THR A 131 -6.27 -17.08 -1.32
CA THR A 131 -5.07 -16.24 -1.25
C THR A 131 -4.11 -16.77 -0.18
N ILE A 132 -2.86 -17.02 -0.56
CA ILE A 132 -1.79 -17.41 0.36
C ILE A 132 -1.07 -16.13 0.79
N GLU A 133 -1.00 -15.89 2.09
CA GLU A 133 -0.24 -14.78 2.67
C GLU A 133 1.14 -15.28 3.08
N ILE A 134 2.17 -14.66 2.51
CA ILE A 134 3.57 -14.91 2.81
C ILE A 134 4.08 -13.77 3.65
N LEU A 135 4.68 -14.10 4.78
CA LEU A 135 5.34 -13.15 5.65
C LEU A 135 6.85 -13.18 5.39
N TYR A 136 7.46 -12.01 5.43
CA TYR A 136 8.90 -11.83 5.30
C TYR A 136 9.38 -10.62 6.09
N LEU A 137 10.67 -10.58 6.39
CA LEU A 137 11.38 -9.42 6.93
C LEU A 137 12.11 -8.72 5.78
N ASN A 138 11.93 -7.41 5.66
CA ASN A 138 12.71 -6.61 4.71
C ASN A 138 14.13 -6.36 5.24
N ARG A 139 14.95 -5.63 4.48
CA ARG A 139 16.33 -5.29 4.88
C ARG A 139 16.42 -4.48 6.17
N LEU A 140 15.36 -3.76 6.53
CA LEU A 140 15.28 -2.98 7.77
C LEU A 140 14.79 -3.81 8.97
N GLY A 141 14.48 -5.10 8.76
CA GLY A 141 13.93 -5.97 9.81
C GLY A 141 12.45 -5.73 10.08
N GLU A 142 11.75 -4.99 9.22
CA GLU A 142 10.31 -4.77 9.35
C GLU A 142 9.55 -6.00 8.82
N LEU A 143 8.55 -6.45 9.58
CA LEU A 143 7.65 -7.52 9.15
C LEU A 143 6.69 -7.02 8.07
N ARG A 144 6.73 -7.71 6.93
CA ARG A 144 5.96 -7.39 5.73
C ARG A 144 5.24 -8.64 5.23
N GLU A 145 4.27 -8.41 4.36
CA GLU A 145 3.48 -9.48 3.76
C GLU A 145 3.34 -9.28 2.26
N VAL A 146 3.35 -10.39 1.52
CA VAL A 146 2.94 -10.44 0.12
C VAL A 146 1.86 -11.51 -0.01
N ARG A 147 0.84 -11.21 -0.81
CA ARG A 147 -0.29 -12.11 -1.01
C ARG A 147 -0.23 -12.72 -2.40
N ILE A 148 -0.45 -14.01 -2.50
CA ILE A 148 -0.54 -14.73 -3.77
C ILE A 148 -1.95 -15.26 -3.90
N LYS A 149 -2.72 -14.71 -4.84
CA LYS A 149 -4.05 -15.21 -5.16
C LYS A 149 -3.94 -16.27 -6.25
N ILE A 150 -4.54 -17.43 -5.99
CA ILE A 150 -4.69 -18.50 -6.97
C ILE A 150 -6.07 -18.33 -7.61
N LEU A 151 -6.09 -18.07 -8.91
CA LEU A 151 -7.32 -17.90 -9.68
C LEU A 151 -7.96 -19.26 -9.99
N GLU A 152 -9.26 -19.26 -10.27
CA GLU A 152 -10.03 -20.47 -10.65
C GLU A 152 -9.44 -21.19 -11.87
N ASN A 153 -8.90 -20.42 -12.82
CA ASN A 153 -8.24 -20.95 -14.02
C ASN A 153 -6.81 -21.47 -13.77
N GLY A 154 -6.35 -21.49 -12.51
CA GLY A 154 -4.99 -21.88 -12.13
C GLY A 154 -3.93 -20.78 -12.28
N GLY A 155 -4.32 -19.58 -12.74
CA GLY A 155 -3.43 -18.42 -12.80
C GLY A 155 -3.01 -17.94 -11.41
N LEU A 156 -1.85 -17.28 -11.34
CA LEU A 156 -1.30 -16.73 -10.10
C LEU A 156 -1.24 -15.21 -10.19
N LEU A 157 -1.66 -14.55 -9.12
CA LEU A 157 -1.60 -13.09 -9.03
C LEU A 157 -0.91 -12.69 -7.73
N VAL A 158 0.20 -11.97 -7.87
CA VAL A 158 0.95 -11.42 -6.73
C VAL A 158 0.38 -10.06 -6.39
N ILE A 159 -0.16 -9.93 -5.17
CA ILE A 159 -0.71 -8.70 -4.63
C ILE A 159 0.28 -8.20 -3.57
N PRO A 160 1.12 -7.19 -3.88
CA PRO A 160 1.89 -6.52 -2.86
C PRO A 160 0.94 -5.79 -1.91
N LYS A 161 1.23 -5.81 -0.60
CA LYS A 161 0.46 -4.98 0.35
C LYS A 161 0.71 -3.51 0.01
N SER A 162 -0.35 -2.75 -0.25
CA SER A 162 -0.20 -1.31 -0.41
C SER A 162 0.11 -0.66 0.94
N THR A 163 1.23 0.04 1.02
CA THR A 163 1.54 0.93 2.14
C THR A 163 0.71 2.20 1.95
N GLN A 164 -0.34 2.37 2.76
CA GLN A 164 -1.02 3.66 2.82
C GLN A 164 -0.07 4.70 3.42
N LEU A 165 0.07 5.85 2.76
CA LEU A 165 0.88 6.95 3.28
C LEU A 165 0.27 7.44 4.60
N PRO A 166 1.07 7.52 5.69
CA PRO A 166 0.58 8.00 6.97
C PRO A 166 0.22 9.50 6.92
N GLY A 167 -0.60 9.94 7.87
CA GLY A 167 -0.96 11.35 8.05
C GLY A 167 -2.39 11.67 7.64
N ILE A 168 -3.05 12.49 8.47
CA ILE A 168 -4.44 12.91 8.28
C ILE A 168 -4.47 14.27 7.59
N LEU A 169 -3.62 15.20 8.05
CA LEU A 169 -3.62 16.58 7.58
C LEU A 169 -3.18 16.67 6.12
N LEU A 170 -2.04 16.04 5.80
CA LEU A 170 -1.52 16.05 4.44
C LEU A 170 -2.46 15.33 3.46
N ARG A 171 -3.12 14.25 3.90
CA ARG A 171 -4.09 13.54 3.08
C ARG A 171 -5.28 14.42 2.71
N ILE A 172 -5.79 15.21 3.65
CA ILE A 172 -6.88 16.15 3.39
C ILE A 172 -6.45 17.25 2.41
N LEU A 173 -5.20 17.71 2.50
CA LEU A 173 -4.65 18.70 1.54
C LEU A 173 -4.51 18.10 0.14
N GLU A 174 -4.07 16.86 0.02
CA GLU A 174 -3.99 16.12 -1.25
C GLU A 174 -5.39 15.95 -1.86
N ASP A 175 -6.35 15.45 -1.09
CA ASP A 175 -7.74 15.26 -1.54
C ASP A 175 -8.35 16.59 -2.00
N LEU A 176 -8.11 17.68 -1.26
CA LEU A 176 -8.54 19.03 -1.66
C LEU A 176 -7.85 19.46 -2.96
N SER A 177 -6.54 19.22 -3.10
CA SER A 177 -5.81 19.59 -4.32
C SER A 177 -6.33 18.84 -5.56
N ILE A 178 -6.67 17.56 -5.41
CA ILE A 178 -7.26 16.74 -6.46
C ILE A 178 -8.66 17.26 -6.79
N TYR A 179 -9.47 17.54 -5.78
CA TYR A 179 -10.80 18.11 -5.96
C TYR A 179 -10.76 19.45 -6.71
N LEU A 180 -9.86 20.36 -6.32
CA LEU A 180 -9.68 21.65 -7.00
C LEU A 180 -9.21 21.46 -8.45
N ARG A 181 -8.31 20.51 -8.71
CA ARG A 181 -7.91 20.15 -10.09
C ARG A 181 -9.09 19.63 -10.90
N LEU A 182 -9.92 18.76 -10.33
CA LEU A 182 -11.11 18.23 -11.00
C LEU A 182 -12.13 19.32 -11.35
N ILE A 183 -12.38 20.27 -10.44
CA ILE A 183 -13.22 21.44 -10.75
C ILE A 183 -12.64 22.24 -11.91
N ARG A 184 -11.33 22.50 -11.89
CA ARG A 184 -10.65 23.22 -12.96
C ARG A 184 -10.80 22.52 -14.31
N TYR A 185 -10.56 21.22 -14.38
CA TYR A 185 -10.75 20.42 -15.60
C TYR A 185 -12.20 20.40 -16.09
N ARG A 186 -13.18 20.43 -15.19
CA ARG A 186 -14.61 20.49 -15.55
C ARG A 186 -15.01 21.84 -16.15
N HIS A 187 -14.31 22.92 -15.78
CA HIS A 187 -14.58 24.27 -16.27
C HIS A 187 -13.70 24.70 -17.46
N GLU A 188 -12.72 23.88 -17.87
CA GLU A 188 -12.03 24.10 -19.14
C GLU A 188 -12.95 23.73 -20.32
N PRO A 189 -13.21 24.64 -21.27
CA PRO A 189 -14.02 24.33 -22.43
C PRO A 189 -13.31 23.26 -23.25
N LYS A 190 -14.01 22.16 -23.56
CA LYS A 190 -13.52 21.13 -24.49
C LYS A 190 -13.11 21.82 -25.80
N LYS A 191 -11.81 21.97 -26.05
CA LYS A 191 -11.31 22.30 -27.40
C LYS A 191 -11.67 21.11 -28.29
N ILE A 192 -12.75 21.26 -29.07
CA ILE A 192 -13.10 20.33 -30.15
C ILE A 192 -11.96 20.42 -31.16
N ILE A 193 -11.10 19.41 -31.21
CA ILE A 193 -10.13 19.24 -32.28
C ILE A 193 -10.94 18.85 -33.52
N ARG A 194 -11.29 19.84 -34.36
CA ARG A 194 -11.78 19.58 -35.72
C ARG A 194 -10.56 19.18 -36.56
N ASN A 195 -10.38 17.89 -36.79
CA ASN A 195 -9.54 17.41 -37.88
C ASN A 195 -10.21 17.81 -39.18
N THR A 196 -9.67 18.85 -39.83
CA THR A 196 -10.01 19.23 -41.19
C THR A 196 -9.53 18.11 -42.12
N GLN A 197 -10.44 17.25 -42.60
CA GLN A 197 -10.17 16.43 -43.77
C GLN A 197 -9.96 17.36 -44.96
N ALA A 198 -8.69 17.55 -45.33
CA ALA A 198 -8.32 18.19 -46.58
C ALA A 198 -8.73 17.24 -47.73
N LYS A 199 -9.51 17.82 -48.64
CA LYS A 199 -9.99 17.25 -49.90
C LYS A 199 -8.87 16.57 -50.70
N THR A 200 -9.15 15.38 -51.22
CA THR A 200 -8.60 14.90 -52.49
C THR A 200 -9.78 14.60 -53.40
N LEU A 201 -9.93 15.44 -54.43
CA LEU A 201 -10.63 15.15 -55.67
C LEU A 201 -9.55 14.77 -56.69
#